data_AF-A0A2V6K2V1-F1
#
_entry.id   AF-A0A2V6K2V1-F1
#
_cell.length_a   1.000
_cell.length_b   1.000
_cell.length_c   1.000
_cell.angle_alpha   90.00
_cell.angle_beta   90.00
_cell.angle_gamma   90.00
#
_symmetry.space_group_name_H-M   'P 1'
#
loop_
_entity.id
_entity.type
_entity.pdbx_description
1 polymer ?
#
loop_
_entity_poly.entity_id
_entity_poly.type
_entity_poly.pdbx_seq_one_letter_code
_entity_poly.pdbx_strand_id
1 'polypeptide(L)'
;MGLLSRRASAASPTQKIEKDVPIINRLGLHARPAAMFVRIASRYRAEIWVAKEGEEINGKSIMGLMMLAAGQGSTLHIRCEGPDAAKAMSELEELINARFHED
;
A
#
# COMPACT_ATOMS: atom_id res chain seq x y z
N MET A 1 -18.31 8.25 -46.51
CA MET A 1 -17.77 9.34 -45.66
C MET A 1 -17.91 8.91 -44.21
N GLY A 2 -16.87 8.31 -43.64
CA GLY A 2 -16.88 7.83 -42.26
C GLY A 2 -16.51 8.96 -41.30
N LEU A 3 -17.32 9.16 -40.27
CA LEU A 3 -16.92 9.89 -39.07
C LEU A 3 -17.08 8.93 -37.90
N LEU A 4 -16.00 8.19 -37.64
CA LEU A 4 -15.79 7.47 -36.40
C LEU A 4 -15.81 8.50 -35.28
N SER A 5 -16.93 8.57 -34.56
CA SER A 5 -17.00 9.27 -33.29
C SER A 5 -16.12 8.49 -32.31
N ARG A 6 -14.85 8.89 -32.19
CA ARG A 6 -13.97 8.45 -31.12
C ARG A 6 -14.58 8.95 -29.81
N ARG A 7 -15.33 8.08 -29.14
CA ARG A 7 -15.57 8.22 -27.70
C ARG A 7 -14.20 8.12 -27.03
N ALA A 8 -13.59 9.26 -26.72
CA ALA A 8 -12.58 9.31 -25.69
C ALA A 8 -13.26 8.81 -24.41
N SER A 9 -12.84 7.64 -23.92
CA SER A 9 -13.23 7.14 -22.62
C SER A 9 -12.69 8.14 -21.60
N ALA A 10 -13.58 8.93 -21.00
CA ALA A 10 -13.22 9.80 -19.89
C ALA A 10 -12.87 8.90 -18.69
N ALA A 11 -11.58 8.63 -18.50
CA ALA A 11 -11.10 7.99 -17.29
C ALA A 11 -11.40 8.93 -16.11
N SER A 12 -12.18 8.47 -15.14
CA SER A 12 -12.38 9.16 -13.87
C SER A 12 -11.01 9.48 -13.25
N PRO A 13 -10.81 10.66 -12.64
CA PRO A 13 -9.52 10.99 -12.04
C PRO A 13 -9.17 9.93 -10.99
N THR A 14 -8.05 9.22 -11.21
CA THR A 14 -7.52 8.24 -10.26
C THR A 14 -7.05 8.99 -9.01
N GLN A 15 -7.58 8.59 -7.86
CA GLN A 15 -7.19 9.17 -6.58
C GLN A 15 -5.79 8.67 -6.21
N LYS A 16 -4.88 9.58 -5.87
CA LYS A 16 -3.54 9.28 -5.40
C LYS A 16 -3.34 9.82 -3.98
N ILE A 17 -2.89 8.97 -3.06
CA ILE A 17 -2.65 9.32 -1.65
C ILE A 17 -1.30 8.74 -1.24
N GLU A 18 -0.52 9.53 -0.51
CA GLU A 18 0.78 9.17 0.03
C GLU A 18 0.82 9.50 1.52
N LYS A 19 1.43 8.62 2.33
CA LYS A 19 1.60 8.82 3.77
C LYS A 19 2.88 8.18 4.29
N ASP A 20 3.46 8.82 5.28
CA ASP A 20 4.56 8.28 6.08
C ASP A 20 3.97 7.63 7.32
N VAL A 21 4.21 6.33 7.50
CA VAL A 21 3.63 5.54 8.58
C VAL A 21 4.73 4.83 9.38
N PRO A 22 4.87 5.10 10.69
CA PRO A 22 5.91 4.51 11.52
C PRO A 22 5.59 3.06 11.88
N ILE A 23 6.60 2.20 11.84
CA ILE A 23 6.51 0.80 12.26
C ILE A 23 6.83 0.71 13.76
N ILE A 24 5.79 0.48 14.55
CA ILE A 24 5.84 0.53 16.02
C ILE A 24 5.76 -0.84 16.69
N ASN A 25 5.46 -1.89 15.91
CA ASN A 25 5.39 -3.27 16.37
C ASN A 25 6.81 -3.86 16.56
N ARG A 26 7.00 -4.73 17.55
CA ARG A 26 8.30 -5.09 18.12
C ARG A 26 9.24 -5.73 17.11
N LEU A 27 8.71 -6.61 16.25
CA LEU A 27 9.52 -7.37 15.29
C LEU A 27 9.50 -6.78 13.87
N GLY A 28 8.81 -5.64 13.67
CA GLY A 28 8.68 -5.01 12.36
C GLY A 28 7.91 -5.85 11.33
N LEU A 29 8.17 -5.62 10.03
CA LEU A 29 7.53 -6.34 8.91
C LEU A 29 8.13 -7.73 8.66
N HIS A 30 8.05 -8.62 9.65
CA HIS A 30 8.34 -10.05 9.45
C HIS A 30 7.15 -10.79 8.80
N ALA A 31 7.27 -12.11 8.62
CA ALA A 31 6.30 -12.92 7.85
C ALA A 31 4.82 -12.70 8.21
N ARG A 32 4.46 -12.60 9.51
CA ARG A 32 3.06 -12.45 9.93
C ARG A 32 2.51 -11.03 9.65
N PRO A 33 3.12 -9.94 10.14
CA PRO A 33 2.76 -8.57 9.76
C PRO A 33 2.73 -8.36 8.23
N ALA A 34 3.72 -8.87 7.50
CA ALA A 34 3.75 -8.78 6.04
C ALA A 34 2.56 -9.51 5.39
N ALA A 35 2.22 -10.72 5.83
CA ALA A 35 1.05 -11.44 5.32
C ALA A 35 -0.26 -10.70 5.62
N MET A 36 -0.40 -10.10 6.81
CA MET A 36 -1.55 -9.28 7.16
C MET A 36 -1.65 -8.05 6.26
N PHE A 37 -0.55 -7.32 6.06
CA PHE A 37 -0.48 -6.18 5.15
C PHE A 37 -0.91 -6.57 3.74
N VAL A 38 -0.31 -7.62 3.16
CA VAL A 38 -0.64 -8.10 1.81
C VAL A 38 -2.09 -8.50 1.68
N ARG A 39 -2.65 -9.17 2.69
CA ARG A 39 -4.07 -9.54 2.71
C ARG A 39 -4.96 -8.30 2.65
N ILE A 40 -4.60 -7.22 3.35
CA ILE A 40 -5.32 -5.95 3.25
C ILE A 40 -5.14 -5.34 1.86
N ALA A 41 -3.90 -5.11 1.44
CA ALA A 41 -3.54 -4.47 0.19
C ALA A 41 -4.20 -5.15 -1.03
N SER A 42 -4.24 -6.48 -1.04
CA SER A 42 -4.77 -7.29 -2.15
C SER A 42 -6.29 -7.23 -2.31
N ARG A 43 -7.04 -6.66 -1.35
CA ARG A 43 -8.50 -6.45 -1.47
C ARG A 43 -8.86 -5.27 -2.37
N TYR A 44 -7.92 -4.37 -2.63
CA TYR A 44 -8.17 -3.10 -3.30
C TYR A 44 -7.72 -3.13 -4.77
N ARG A 45 -8.44 -2.36 -5.60
CA ARG A 45 -8.08 -2.15 -7.01
C ARG A 45 -6.92 -1.18 -7.17
N ALA A 46 -6.70 -0.31 -6.18
CA ALA A 46 -5.58 0.60 -6.15
C ALA A 46 -4.24 -0.13 -6.26
N GLU A 47 -3.31 0.45 -7.00
CA GLU A 47 -1.90 0.13 -6.89
C GLU A 47 -1.39 0.61 -5.53
N ILE A 48 -0.59 -0.20 -4.88
CA ILE A 48 -0.07 0.08 -3.54
C ILE A 48 1.44 -0.13 -3.60
N TRP A 49 2.18 0.93 -3.35
CA TRP A 49 3.63 0.97 -3.32
C TRP A 49 4.09 1.29 -1.90
N VAL A 50 5.15 0.62 -1.46
CA VAL A 50 5.71 0.80 -0.11
C VAL A 50 7.20 1.03 -0.28
N ALA A 51 7.71 2.11 0.28
CA ALA A 51 9.12 2.44 0.21
C ALA A 51 9.74 2.68 1.59
N LYS A 52 11.03 2.37 1.70
CA LYS A 52 11.90 2.66 2.84
C LYS A 52 13.31 2.89 2.31
N GLU A 53 13.96 3.98 2.73
CA GLU A 53 15.39 4.25 2.46
C GLU A 53 15.78 4.16 0.96
N GLY A 54 14.88 4.56 0.06
CA GLY A 54 15.13 4.58 -1.39
C GLY A 54 14.81 3.25 -2.10
N GLU A 55 14.43 2.20 -1.39
CA GLU A 55 13.87 0.98 -1.98
C GLU A 55 12.34 1.07 -2.01
N GLU A 56 11.72 0.83 -3.17
CA GLU A 56 10.26 0.79 -3.35
C GLU A 56 9.83 -0.59 -3.86
N ILE A 57 8.80 -1.16 -3.23
CA ILE A 57 8.24 -2.47 -3.60
C ILE A 57 6.73 -2.37 -3.82
N ASN A 58 6.18 -3.39 -4.48
CA ASN A 58 4.73 -3.56 -4.57
C ASN A 58 4.17 -4.07 -3.23
N GLY A 59 3.31 -3.28 -2.59
CA GLY A 59 2.69 -3.60 -1.29
C GLY A 59 1.76 -4.82 -1.30
N LYS A 60 1.48 -5.40 -2.46
CA LYS A 60 0.77 -6.69 -2.62
C LYS A 60 1.73 -7.89 -2.73
N SER A 61 3.05 -7.67 -2.68
CA SER A 61 4.07 -8.72 -2.68
C SER A 61 4.59 -8.98 -1.26
N ILE A 62 4.30 -10.17 -0.73
CA ILE A 62 4.81 -10.58 0.59
C ILE A 62 6.35 -10.64 0.60
N MET A 63 6.95 -11.15 -0.48
CA MET A 63 8.41 -11.20 -0.61
C MET A 63 9.02 -9.81 -0.65
N GLY A 64 8.41 -8.86 -1.39
CA GLY A 64 8.87 -7.47 -1.44
C GLY A 64 8.87 -6.81 -0.07
N LEU A 65 7.77 -6.95 0.68
CA LEU A 65 7.67 -6.38 2.04
C LEU A 65 8.69 -6.96 3.00
N MET A 66 8.96 -8.27 2.93
CA MET A 66 9.99 -8.89 3.77
C MET A 66 11.41 -8.42 3.40
N MET A 67 11.68 -8.12 2.12
CA MET A 67 12.98 -7.62 1.66
C MET A 67 13.27 -6.18 2.09
N LEU A 68 12.25 -5.32 2.25
CA LEU A 68 12.42 -3.95 2.78
C LEU A 68 13.06 -3.90 4.18
N ALA A 69 13.05 -5.02 4.92
CA ALA A 69 13.65 -5.14 6.25
C ALA A 69 13.21 -4.00 7.20
N ALA A 70 11.92 -3.66 7.17
CA ALA A 70 11.36 -2.57 7.97
C ALA A 70 11.15 -3.01 9.42
N GLY A 71 12.18 -2.80 10.25
CA GLY A 71 12.16 -3.04 11.69
C GLY A 71 11.39 -1.99 12.49
N GLN A 72 11.25 -2.22 13.79
CA GLN A 72 10.68 -1.23 14.72
C GLN A 72 11.45 0.10 14.64
N GLY A 73 10.72 1.22 14.62
CA GLY A 73 11.28 2.56 14.49
C GLY A 73 11.53 3.01 13.05
N SER A 74 11.40 2.12 12.07
CA SER A 74 11.42 2.52 10.66
C SER A 74 10.14 3.29 10.28
N THR A 75 10.23 4.09 9.24
CA THR A 75 9.08 4.76 8.62
C THR A 75 8.89 4.20 7.22
N LEU A 76 7.67 3.79 6.90
CA LEU A 76 7.28 3.39 5.55
C LEU A 76 6.65 4.58 4.84
N HIS A 77 7.07 4.83 3.61
CA HIS A 77 6.37 5.71 2.69
C HIS A 77 5.38 4.86 1.88
N ILE A 78 4.09 4.97 2.17
CA ILE A 78 3.04 4.20 1.51
C ILE A 78 2.35 5.09 0.48
N ARG A 79 2.19 4.59 -0.73
CA ARG A 79 1.51 5.26 -1.83
C ARG A 79 0.40 4.37 -2.37
N CYS A 80 -0.83 4.90 -2.38
CA CYS A 80 -2.01 4.24 -2.91
C CYS A 80 -2.54 5.05 -4.10
N GLU A 81 -2.72 4.41 -5.25
CA GLU A 81 -3.24 5.07 -6.46
C GLU A 81 -4.33 4.23 -7.11
N GLY A 82 -5.53 4.79 -7.26
CA GLY A 82 -6.66 4.11 -7.87
C GLY A 82 -8.02 4.50 -7.28
N PRO A 83 -9.11 3.82 -7.70
CA PRO A 83 -10.48 4.20 -7.36
C PRO A 83 -10.84 4.00 -5.88
N ASP A 84 -10.07 3.21 -5.14
CA ASP A 84 -10.25 2.89 -3.72
C ASP A 84 -9.00 3.20 -2.87
N ALA A 85 -8.13 4.09 -3.36
CA ALA A 85 -6.88 4.47 -2.72
C ALA A 85 -7.06 4.99 -1.28
N ALA A 86 -8.08 5.82 -1.02
CA ALA A 86 -8.34 6.32 0.34
C ALA A 86 -8.70 5.22 1.33
N LYS A 87 -9.50 4.25 0.90
CA LYS A 87 -9.90 3.11 1.75
C LYS A 87 -8.71 2.20 2.01
N ALA A 88 -7.91 1.91 0.98
CA ALA A 88 -6.69 1.14 1.10
C ALA A 88 -5.71 1.78 2.10
N MET A 89 -5.47 3.09 1.97
CA MET A 89 -4.60 3.83 2.88
C MET A 89 -5.10 3.78 4.33
N SER A 90 -6.39 4.07 4.56
CA SER A 90 -6.98 4.05 5.91
C SER A 90 -6.80 2.70 6.59
N GLU A 91 -7.15 1.61 5.90
CA GLU A 91 -7.12 0.28 6.52
C GLU A 91 -5.69 -0.24 6.77
N LEU A 92 -4.73 0.14 5.90
CA LEU A 92 -3.31 -0.17 6.11
C LEU A 92 -2.74 0.61 7.29
N GLU A 93 -3.06 1.90 7.39
CA GLU A 93 -2.65 2.76 8.51
C GLU A 93 -3.26 2.26 9.83
N GLU A 94 -4.53 1.88 9.84
CA GLU A 94 -5.20 1.26 10.99
C GLU A 94 -4.49 -0.05 11.43
N LEU A 95 -4.15 -0.93 10.50
CA LEU A 95 -3.42 -2.17 10.80
C LEU A 95 -2.05 -1.90 11.43
N ILE A 96 -1.29 -0.95 10.88
CA ILE A 96 0.05 -0.60 11.38
C ILE A 96 -0.06 0.04 12.76
N ASN A 97 -1.00 0.98 12.95
CA ASN A 97 -1.24 1.64 14.23
C ASN A 97 -1.76 0.68 15.31
N ALA A 98 -2.49 -0.37 14.91
CA ALA A 98 -2.86 -1.47 15.77
C ALA A 98 -1.70 -2.46 16.05
N ARG A 99 -0.46 -2.10 15.68
CA ARG A 99 0.76 -2.91 15.85
C ARG A 99 0.62 -4.30 15.24
N PHE A 100 -0.11 -4.45 14.14
CA PHE A 100 -0.43 -5.74 13.52
C PHE A 100 -1.08 -6.75 14.49
N HIS A 101 -1.75 -6.25 15.55
CA HIS A 101 -2.32 -7.05 16.62
C HIS A 101 -1.29 -8.00 17.27
N GLU A 102 -0.08 -7.49 17.52
CA GLU A 102 0.89 -8.12 18.41
C GLU A 102 0.36 -8.14 19.86
N ASP A 103 0.70 -9.21 20.59
CA ASP A 103 0.37 -9.41 22.01
C ASP A 103 1.21 -8.52 22.95
#